data_AF-A0A0B7C628-F1
#
_entry.id   AF-A0A0B7C628-F1
#
_cell.length_a   1.000
_cell.length_b   1.000
_cell.length_c   1.000
_cell.angle_alpha   90.00
_cell.angle_beta   90.00
_cell.angle_gamma   90.00
#
_symmetry.space_group_name_H-M   'P 1'
#
loop_
_entity.id
_entity.type
_entity.pdbx_description
1 polymer ?
#
loop_
_entity_poly.entity_id
_entity_poly.type
_entity_poly.pdbx_seq_one_letter_code
_entity_poly.pdbx_strand_id
1 'polypeptide(L)' 'MAEGKKDRTTMVEPASDGIMVFRPTYEEFKDFKKYIQHIESCGAHKMGLAKIIPPKEWVPRKKGYDDL' A
#
# COMPACT_ATOMS: atom_id res chain seq x y z
N MET A 1 -10.38 -30.56 -1.85
CA MET A 1 -10.47 -29.28 -2.58
C MET A 1 -9.53 -28.31 -1.91
N ALA A 2 -8.30 -28.21 -2.41
CA ALA A 2 -7.30 -27.30 -1.87
C ALA A 2 -7.46 -25.96 -2.60
N GLU A 3 -8.03 -24.96 -1.94
CA GLU A 3 -8.06 -23.59 -2.46
C GLU A 3 -6.63 -23.06 -2.52
N GLY A 4 -6.19 -22.80 -3.75
CA GLY A 4 -4.89 -22.24 -4.05
C GLY A 4 -4.71 -20.90 -3.35
N LYS A 5 -3.76 -20.88 -2.41
CA LYS A 5 -3.23 -19.69 -1.77
C LYS A 5 -2.64 -18.80 -2.86
N LYS A 6 -3.42 -17.84 -3.35
CA LYS A 6 -2.99 -16.89 -4.39
C LYS A 6 -1.84 -16.07 -3.80
N ASP A 7 -0.63 -16.45 -4.19
CA ASP A 7 0.61 -15.75 -3.91
C ASP A 7 0.42 -14.28 -4.30
N ARG A 8 0.15 -13.45 -3.31
CA ARG A 8 -0.17 -12.03 -3.49
C ARG A 8 1.11 -11.25 -3.35
N THR A 9 2.04 -11.53 -4.26
CA THR A 9 3.20 -10.68 -4.52
C THR A 9 2.75 -9.23 -4.69
N THR A 10 3.49 -8.30 -4.08
CA THR A 10 3.31 -6.84 -4.16
C THR A 10 3.26 -6.39 -5.62
N MET A 11 2.06 -6.07 -6.11
CA MET A 11 1.91 -5.47 -7.44
C MET A 11 2.28 -3.99 -7.35
N VAL A 12 3.51 -3.70 -7.77
CA VAL A 12 3.99 -2.34 -8.00
C VAL A 12 3.65 -2.00 -9.44
N GLU A 13 2.55 -1.27 -9.63
CA GLU A 13 2.13 -0.84 -10.97
C GLU A 13 2.52 0.63 -11.17
N PRO A 14 3.30 0.96 -12.21
CA PRO A 14 3.50 2.35 -12.60
C PRO A 14 2.17 2.89 -13.15
N ALA A 15 1.67 3.98 -12.58
CA ALA A 15 0.59 4.75 -13.20
C ALA A 15 1.09 5.34 -14.53
N SER A 16 0.17 5.75 -15.40
CA SER A 16 0.46 6.32 -16.73
C SER A 16 1.44 7.50 -16.70
N ASP A 17 1.54 8.20 -15.57
CA ASP A 17 2.44 9.34 -15.33
C ASP A 17 3.77 8.98 -14.62
N GLY A 18 4.06 7.68 -14.46
CA GLY A 18 5.26 7.18 -13.79
C GLY A 18 5.18 7.15 -12.25
N ILE A 19 4.06 7.58 -11.66
CA ILE A 19 3.82 7.53 -10.21
C ILE A 19 3.57 6.09 -9.77
N MET A 20 4.33 5.62 -8.79
CA MET A 20 4.19 4.26 -8.27
C MET A 20 3.03 4.16 -7.28
N VAL A 21 2.17 3.15 -7.46
CA VAL A 21 1.03 2.86 -6.58
C VAL A 21 1.28 1.56 -5.80
N PHE A 22 1.19 1.64 -4.48
CA PHE A 22 1.42 0.53 -3.55
C PHE A 22 0.11 0.10 -2.86
N ARG A 23 -0.07 -1.22 -2.70
CA ARG A 23 -1.26 -1.83 -2.07
C ARG A 23 -0.83 -2.87 -1.02
N PRO A 24 -0.34 -2.44 0.16
CA PRO A 24 0.17 -3.34 1.17
C PRO A 24 -0.88 -4.30 1.73
N THR A 25 -0.40 -5.41 2.24
CA THR A 25 -1.13 -6.23 3.22
C THR A 25 -1.18 -5.53 4.57
N TYR A 26 -2.06 -5.99 5.48
CA TYR A 26 -2.13 -5.42 6.83
C TYR A 26 -0.81 -5.55 7.61
N GLU A 27 -0.09 -6.65 7.43
CA GLU A 27 1.20 -6.88 8.12
C GLU A 27 2.29 -5.90 7.65
N GLU A 28 2.35 -5.64 6.35
CA GLU A 28 3.28 -4.64 5.78
C GLU A 28 2.88 -3.22 6.20
N PHE A 29 1.58 -2.92 6.19
CA PHE A 29 1.06 -1.60 6.52
C PHE A 29 1.22 -1.23 8.01
N LYS A 30 1.34 -2.23 8.89
CA LYS A 30 1.46 -2.03 10.35
C LYS A 30 2.75 -1.30 10.75
N ASP A 31 3.85 -1.53 10.03
CA ASP A 31 5.14 -0.87 10.29
C ASP A 31 5.44 0.16 9.22
N PHE A 32 5.08 1.41 9.51
CA PHE A 32 5.26 2.53 8.59
C PHE A 32 6.72 2.69 8.14
N LYS A 33 7.69 2.69 9.07
CA LYS A 33 9.09 2.97 8.71
C LYS A 33 9.65 1.89 7.80
N LYS A 34 9.38 0.63 8.13
CA LYS A 34 9.81 -0.51 7.30
C LYS A 34 9.17 -0.45 5.91
N TYR A 35 7.90 -0.08 5.83
CA TYR A 35 7.22 -0.01 4.54
C TYR A 35 7.70 1.17 3.68
N ILE A 36 8.04 2.32 4.28
CA ILE A 36 8.66 3.43 3.55
C ILE A 36 10.03 3.02 2.97
N GLN A 37 10.86 2.30 3.72
CA GLN A 37 12.14 1.79 3.19
C GLN A 37 11.94 0.86 1.98
N HIS A 38 10.88 0.05 1.98
CA HIS A 38 10.51 -0.78 0.83
C HIS A 38 10.06 0.07 -0.37
N ILE A 39 9.24 1.10 -0.16
CA ILE A 39 8.81 2.03 -1.20
C ILE A 39 10.02 2.75 -1.82
N GLU A 40 10.97 3.17 -0.99
CA GLU A 40 12.20 3.81 -1.44
C GLU A 40 13.09 2.85 -2.23
N SER A 41 13.22 1.58 -1.81
CA SER A 41 14.01 0.58 -2.54
C SER A 41 13.42 0.22 -3.91
N CYS A 42 12.09 0.35 -4.08
CA CYS A 42 11.43 0.27 -5.38
C CYS A 42 11.67 1.50 -6.28
N GLY A 43 12.30 2.56 -5.77
CA GLY A 43 12.66 3.76 -6.54
C GLY A 43 11.59 4.84 -6.58
N ALA A 44 10.50 4.72 -5.81
CA ALA A 44 9.39 5.68 -5.85
C ALA A 44 9.79 7.10 -5.41
N HIS A 45 10.78 7.21 -4.52
CA HIS A 45 11.34 8.48 -4.09
C HIS A 45 11.96 9.30 -5.23
N LYS A 46 12.43 8.64 -6.29
CA LYS A 46 13.03 9.32 -7.45
C LYS A 46 11.99 10.13 -8.24
N MET A 47 10.72 9.73 -8.17
CA MET A 47 9.60 10.45 -8.76
C MET A 47 9.10 11.61 -7.86
N GLY A 48 9.54 11.68 -6.60
CA GLY A 48 9.09 12.69 -5.64
C GLY A 48 7.66 12.50 -5.10
N LEU A 49 6.90 11.54 -5.64
CA LEU A 49 5.54 11.22 -5.21
C LEU A 49 5.27 9.71 -5.33
N ALA A 50 4.60 9.16 -4.32
CA ALA A 50 4.12 7.78 -4.30
C ALA A 50 2.69 7.74 -3.74
N LYS A 51 1.86 6.81 -4.22
CA LYS A 51 0.51 6.57 -3.69
C LYS A 51 0.48 5.25 -2.93
N ILE A 52 -0.01 5.26 -1.69
CA ILE A 52 -0.24 4.06 -0.89
C ILE A 52 -1.75 3.93 -0.68
N ILE A 53 -2.34 2.85 -1.15
CA ILE A 53 -3.76 2.53 -0.91
C ILE A 53 -3.79 1.55 0.26
N PRO A 54 -4.36 1.93 1.43
CA PRO A 54 -4.30 1.09 2.62
C PRO A 54 -5.09 -0.22 2.45
N PRO A 55 -4.80 -1.23 3.28
CA PRO A 55 -5.59 -2.46 3.35
C PRO A 55 -7.07 -2.15 3.61
N LYS A 56 -7.98 -2.97 3.06
CA LYS A 56 -9.44 -2.71 3.16
C LYS A 56 -9.95 -2.75 4.60
N GLU A 57 -9.29 -3.54 5.45
CA GLU A 57 -9.62 -3.64 6.87
C GLU A 57 -9.14 -2.44 7.70
N TRP A 58 -8.27 -1.58 7.15
CA TRP A 58 -7.79 -0.41 7.87
C TRP A 58 -8.78 0.75 7.75
N VAL A 59 -9.27 1.22 8.90
CA VAL A 59 -10.19 2.35 9.01
C VAL A 59 -9.63 3.35 10.02
N PRO A 60 -9.18 4.55 9.60
CA PRO A 60 -8.52 5.50 10.51
C PRO A 60 -9.48 6.05 11.56
N ARG A 61 -10.75 6.26 11.20
CA ARG A 61 -11.81 6.73 12.10
C ARG A 61 -13.02 5.81 12.01
N LYS A 62 -13.19 4.93 13.00
CA LYS A 62 -14.26 3.92 13.02
C LYS A 62 -15.68 4.50 13.05
N LYS A 63 -15.83 5.73 13.55
CA LYS A 63 -17.14 6.40 13.69
C LYS A 63 -17.61 7.14 12.43
N GLY A 64 -16.83 7.17 11.35
CA GLY A 64 -17.13 8.04 10.20
C GLY A 64 -16.77 9.50 10.47
N TYR A 65 -17.14 10.40 9.57
CA TYR A 65 -16.76 11.83 9.61
C TYR A 65 -17.97 12.76 9.71
N ASP A 66 -19.14 12.24 10.07
CA ASP A 66 -20.38 13.00 10.20
C ASP A 66 -20.35 14.07 11.32
N ASP A 67 -19.33 14.02 12.17
CA ASP A 67 -19.09 14.91 13.32
C ASP A 67 -18.13 16.07 13.03
N LEU A 68 -17.81 16.34 11.77
CA LEU A 68 -16.98 17.46 11.30
C LEU A 68 -17.82 18.57 10.64
#